data_AF-A0A9W6VLB3-F1
#
_entry.id   AF-A0A9W6VLB3-F1
#
_cell.length_a   1.000
_cell.length_b   1.000
_cell.length_c   1.000
_cell.angle_alpha   90.00
_cell.angle_beta   90.00
_cell.angle_gamma   90.00
#
_symmetry.space_group_name_H-M   'P 1'
#
loop_
_entity.id
_entity.type
_entity.pdbx_description
1 polymer ?
#
loop_
_entity_poly.entity_id
_entity_poly.type
_entity_poly.pdbx_seq_one_letter_code
_entity_poly.pdbx_strand_id
1 'polypeptide(L)' 'MLVRVPGSRTAEEVARRLADKMNTLPELFKNSITWDQGNEMARHAQFTIATGMPVDFCDPHSPWQRGSNENT' A
#
# COMPACT_ATOMS: atom_id res chain seq x y z
N MET A 1 6.52 2.63 -7.95
CA MET A 1 7.34 1.63 -7.23
C MET A 1 6.52 0.36 -7.11
N LEU A 2 7.06 -0.80 -7.52
CA LEU A 2 6.33 -2.07 -7.52
C LEU A 2 6.90 -3.01 -6.45
N VAL A 3 6.02 -3.71 -5.74
CA VAL A 3 6.37 -4.74 -4.76
C VAL A 3 5.81 -6.07 -5.24
N ARG A 4 6.70 -7.03 -5.50
CA ARG A 4 6.28 -8.37 -5.91
C ARG A 4 5.82 -9.16 -4.69
N VAL A 5 4.59 -9.66 -4.75
CA VAL A 5 4.00 -10.55 -3.74
C VAL A 5 3.82 -11.94 -4.37
N PRO A 6 4.83 -12.83 -4.28
CA PRO A 6 4.71 -14.19 -4.80
C PRO A 6 3.78 -15.03 -3.92
N GLY A 7 2.88 -15.80 -4.54
CA GLY A 7 1.94 -16.67 -3.83
C GLY A 7 0.59 -15.99 -3.55
N SER A 8 0.01 -16.24 -2.38
CA SER A 8 -1.30 -15.70 -1.99
C SER A 8 -1.20 -14.23 -1.58
N ARG A 9 -2.00 -13.37 -2.22
CA ARG A 9 -2.14 -11.93 -1.90
C ARG A 9 -3.03 -11.71 -0.66
N THR A 10 -2.65 -12.32 0.45
CA THR A 10 -3.34 -12.08 1.72
C THR A 10 -3.03 -10.68 2.21
N ALA A 11 -3.97 -10.08 2.94
CA ALA A 11 -3.77 -8.71 3.42
C ALA A 11 -2.56 -8.55 4.36
N GLU A 12 -2.26 -9.60 5.12
CA GLU A 12 -1.09 -9.64 6.00
C GLU A 12 0.22 -9.65 5.20
N GLU A 13 0.33 -10.51 4.20
CA GLU A 13 1.55 -10.64 3.40
C GLU A 13 1.80 -9.38 2.55
N VAL A 14 0.74 -8.77 2.03
CA VAL A 14 0.81 -7.50 1.30
C VAL A 14 1.29 -6.38 2.23
N ALA A 15 0.66 -6.20 3.39
CA ALA A 15 1.04 -5.17 4.35
C ALA A 15 2.51 -5.32 4.82
N ARG A 16 2.93 -6.55 5.13
CA ARG A 16 4.29 -6.85 5.59
C ARG A 16 5.34 -6.51 4.53
N ARG A 17 5.21 -7.03 3.32
CA ARG A 17 6.20 -6.80 2.24
C ARG A 17 6.28 -5.34 1.82
N LEU A 18 5.14 -4.66 1.81
CA LEU A 18 5.09 -3.25 1.50
C LEU A 18 5.79 -2.44 2.59
N ALA A 19 5.55 -2.74 3.87
CA ALA A 19 6.23 -2.09 4.99
C ALA A 19 7.75 -2.29 4.93
N ASP A 20 8.21 -3.54 4.72
CA ASP A 20 9.63 -3.87 4.54
C ASP A 20 10.26 -2.99 3.46
N LYS A 21 9.56 -2.84 2.33
CA LYS A 21 10.06 -2.07 1.21
C LYS A 21 10.03 -0.56 1.48
N MET A 22 8.97 -0.02 2.09
CA MET A 22 8.90 1.40 2.44
C MET A 22 9.98 1.77 3.44
N ASN A 23 10.31 0.88 4.37
CA ASN A 23 11.39 1.09 5.33
C ASN A 23 12.79 1.16 4.69
N THR A 24 12.95 0.75 3.42
CA THR A 24 14.21 0.97 2.67
C THR A 24 14.35 2.38 2.09
N LEU A 25 13.27 3.17 2.09
CA LEU A 25 13.30 4.53 1.56
C LEU A 25 13.84 5.51 2.62
N PRO A 26 14.57 6.56 2.20
CA PRO A 26 14.86 7.70 3.08
C PRO A 26 13.57 8.34 3.61
N GLU A 27 13.60 8.84 4.84
CA GLU A 27 12.46 9.48 5.51
C GLU A 27 11.79 10.59 4.68
N LEU A 28 12.57 11.33 3.89
CA LEU A 28 12.06 12.39 3.01
C LEU A 28 10.99 11.91 2.01
N PHE A 29 10.96 10.60 1.71
CA PHE A 29 10.01 10.01 0.78
C PHE A 29 8.84 9.29 1.46
N LYS A 30 8.79 9.25 2.80
CA LYS A 30 7.77 8.53 3.59
C LYS A 30 6.61 9.44 4.04
N ASN A 31 5.93 10.08 3.10
CA ASN A 31 4.84 11.01 3.43
C ASN A 31 3.50 10.29 3.67
N SER A 32 2.94 9.66 2.63
CA SER A 32 1.71 8.88 2.70
C SER A 32 1.64 7.91 1.53
N ILE A 33 0.69 6.97 1.59
CA ILE A 33 0.38 6.10 0.47
C ILE A 33 -1.12 6.07 0.22
N THR A 34 -1.51 6.19 -1.05
CA THR A 34 -2.90 6.11 -1.49
C THR A 34 -3.16 4.73 -2.08
N TRP A 35 -4.23 4.05 -1.64
CA TRP A 35 -4.57 2.68 -2.07
C TRP A 35 -6.02 2.57 -2.57
N ASP A 36 -6.27 1.53 -3.37
CA ASP A 36 -7.63 1.13 -3.70
C ASP A 36 -8.33 0.41 -2.53
N GLN A 37 -9.62 0.11 -2.70
CA GLN A 37 -10.44 -0.56 -1.70
C GLN A 37 -10.34 -2.10 -1.75
N GLY A 38 -9.26 -2.65 -2.31
CA GLY A 38 -9.05 -4.09 -2.38
C GLY A 38 -8.98 -4.76 -1.00
N ASN A 39 -9.49 -5.98 -0.90
CA ASN A 39 -9.45 -6.78 0.33
C ASN A 39 -8.02 -7.05 0.85
N GLU A 40 -7.03 -6.90 -0.02
CA GLU A 40 -5.60 -6.99 0.28
C GLU A 40 -5.13 -5.91 1.29
N MET A 41 -5.94 -4.89 1.59
CA MET A 41 -5.63 -3.84 2.56
C MET A 41 -6.46 -3.89 3.85
N ALA A 42 -7.11 -5.03 4.12
CA ALA A 42 -7.79 -5.26 5.40
C ALA A 42 -6.86 -5.16 6.63
N ARG A 43 -5.53 -5.13 6.41
CA ARG A 43 -4.49 -4.96 7.43
C ARG A 43 -3.66 -3.67 7.30
N HIS A 44 -4.16 -2.65 6.61
CA HIS A 44 -3.46 -1.36 6.45
C HIS A 44 -3.02 -0.71 7.78
N ALA A 45 -3.77 -0.88 8.86
CA ALA A 45 -3.38 -0.38 10.18
C ALA A 45 -2.04 -0.96 10.66
N GLN A 46 -1.75 -2.23 10.37
CA GLN A 46 -0.45 -2.85 10.70
C GLN A 46 0.69 -2.21 9.90
N PHE A 47 0.44 -1.88 8.63
CA PHE A 47 1.39 -1.16 7.79
C PHE A 47 1.70 0.23 8.36
N THR A 48 0.68 1.00 8.76
CA THR A 48 0.87 2.32 9.38
C THR A 48 1.67 2.24 10.67
N ILE A 49 1.40 1.25 11.53
CA ILE A 49 2.19 1.03 12.75
C ILE A 49 3.65 0.70 12.42
N ALA A 50 3.90 -0.13 11.41
CA ALA A 50 5.25 -0.59 11.05
C ALA A 50 6.11 0.45 10.32
N THR A 51 5.49 1.45 9.69
CA THR A 51 6.18 2.44 8.85
C THR A 51 6.03 3.89 9.33
N GLY A 52 5.06 4.16 10.20
CA GLY A 52 4.63 5.52 10.55
C GLY A 52 3.88 6.24 9.43
N MET A 53 3.64 5.58 8.29
CA MET A 53 3.04 6.22 7.11
C MET A 53 1.51 6.10 7.13
N PRO A 54 0.77 7.21 7.00
CA PRO A 54 -0.67 7.18 6.82
C PRO A 54 -1.05 6.53 5.48
N VAL A 55 -2.20 5.84 5.50
CA VAL A 55 -2.80 5.20 4.32
C VAL A 55 -4.10 5.92 4.01
N ASP A 56 -4.19 6.45 2.80
CA ASP A 56 -5.40 7.07 2.24
C ASP A 56 -6.07 6.10 1.27
N PHE A 57 -7.40 6.04 1.25
CA PHE A 57 -8.14 5.19 0.32
C PHE A 57 -8.85 6.03 -0.75
N CYS A 58 -8.95 5.49 -1.96
CA CYS A 58 -9.82 6.05 -2.98
C CYS A 58 -11.27 6.06 -2.52
N ASP A 59 -12.05 7.00 -3.07
CA ASP A 59 -13.49 7.05 -2.87
C ASP A 59 -14.14 5.73 -3.34
N PRO A 60 -15.24 5.30 -2.69
CA PRO A 60 -15.97 4.12 -3.11
C PRO A 60 -16.28 4.14 -4.61
N HIS A 61 -16.09 2.98 -5.25
CA HIS A 61 -16.30 2.79 -6.69
C HIS A 61 -15.49 3.71 -7.61
N SER A 62 -14.42 4.35 -7.12
CA SER A 62 -13.59 5.30 -7.89
C SER A 62 -12.14 4.85 -8.11
N PRO A 63 -11.88 3.63 -8.65
CA PRO A 63 -10.52 3.10 -8.81
C PRO A 63 -9.62 3.98 -9.72
N TRP A 64 -10.22 4.73 -10.64
CA TRP A 64 -9.52 5.64 -11.56
C TRP A 64 -8.83 6.83 -10.86
N GLN A 65 -9.12 7.09 -9.58
CA GLN A 65 -8.35 8.05 -8.77
C GLN A 65 -6.88 7.63 -8.62
N ARG A 66 -6.55 6.37 -8.95
CA ARG A 66 -5.19 5.86 -9.15
C ARG A 66 -4.86 5.58 -10.63
N GLY A 67 -5.13 6.52 -11.52
CA GLY A 67 -4.82 6.38 -12.96
C GLY A 67 -3.36 6.01 -13.28
N SER A 68 -2.40 6.30 -12.38
CA SER A 68 -0.99 5.90 -12.52
C SER A 68 -0.70 4.43 -12.19
N ASN A 69 -1.64 3.71 -11.57
CA ASN A 69 -1.49 2.31 -11.16
C ASN A 69 -2.03 1.31 -12.19
N GLU A 70 -2.93 1.73 -13.07
CA GLU A 70 -3.63 0.85 -14.03
C GLU A 70 -3.09 0.97 -15.46
N ASN A 71 -2.26 1.98 -15.76
CA ASN A 71 -1.73 2.25 -17.09
C ASN A 71 -0.24 1.89 -17.23
N THR A 72 0.22 0.82 -16.59
CA THR A 72 1.59 0.29 -16.74
C THR A 72 1.54 -1.22 -16.86
#